data_AF-A0AAX3MAP7-F1
#
_entry.id   AF-A0AAX3MAP7-F1
#
_cell.length_a   1.000
_cell.length_b   1.000
_cell.length_c   1.000
_cell.angle_alpha   90.00
_cell.angle_beta   90.00
_cell.angle_gamma   90.00
#
_symmetry.space_group_name_H-M   'P 1'
#
loop_
_entity.id
_entity.type
_entity.pdbx_description
1 polymer ?
#
loop_
_entity_poly.entity_id
_entity_poly.type
_entity_poly.pdbx_seq_one_letter_code
_entity_poly.pdbx_strand_id
1 'polypeptide(L)'
;MMIELELMRKKIDEIDDKLLVLFKERLEVSKKIGLLKKKHNIKIFDPQREQEIIDSCTQNVSGDEKMYIEKFLRNLMDISKEVQTK
;
A
#
# COMPACT_ATOMS: atom_id res chain seq x y z
N MET A 1 2.81 -34.35 3.75
CA MET A 1 3.82 -33.28 3.66
C MET A 1 3.78 -32.44 2.37
N MET A 2 3.13 -32.84 1.26
CA MET A 2 2.83 -31.89 0.16
C MET A 2 1.47 -31.19 0.33
N ILE A 3 0.47 -31.90 0.89
CA ILE A 3 -0.90 -31.39 1.07
C ILE A 3 -0.95 -30.14 1.96
N GLU A 4 -0.22 -30.11 3.08
CA GLU A 4 -0.24 -28.97 4.00
C GLU A 4 0.37 -27.70 3.35
N LEU A 5 1.47 -27.85 2.61
CA LEU A 5 2.06 -26.76 1.84
C LEU A 5 1.10 -26.23 0.77
N GLU A 6 0.41 -27.11 0.05
CA GLU A 6 -0.60 -26.72 -0.94
C GLU A 6 -1.78 -25.98 -0.31
N LEU A 7 -2.24 -26.41 0.87
CA LEU A 7 -3.29 -25.70 1.61
C LEU A 7 -2.84 -24.31 2.04
N MET A 8 -1.59 -24.16 2.50
CA MET A 8 -1.04 -22.85 2.86
C MET A 8 -0.89 -21.94 1.63
N ARG A 9 -0.51 -22.47 0.47
CA ARG A 9 -0.45 -21.71 -0.79
C ARG A 9 -1.83 -21.24 -1.24
N LYS A 10 -2.85 -22.11 -1.20
CA LYS A 10 -4.23 -21.72 -1.50
C LYS A 10 -4.73 -20.60 -0.59
N LYS A 11 -4.38 -20.64 0.69
CA LYS A 11 -4.70 -19.55 1.63
C LYS A 11 -4.01 -18.24 1.24
N ILE A 12 -2.78 -18.28 0.73
CA ILE A 12 -2.10 -17.10 0.20
C ILE A 12 -2.84 -16.58 -1.05
N ASP A 13 -3.19 -17.45 -1.99
CA ASP A 13 -3.92 -17.07 -3.20
C ASP A 13 -5.24 -16.32 -2.85
N GLU A 14 -5.99 -16.84 -1.86
CA GLU A 14 -7.21 -16.20 -1.37
C GLU A 14 -6.98 -14.82 -0.70
N ILE A 15 -5.82 -14.64 -0.05
CA ILE A 15 -5.42 -13.35 0.53
C ILE A 15 -5.03 -12.38 -0.59
N ASP A 16 -4.26 -12.85 -1.57
CA ASP A 16 -3.78 -12.05 -2.69
C ASP A 16 -4.94 -11.54 -3.56
N ASP A 17 -5.97 -12.35 -3.78
CA ASP A 17 -7.18 -11.91 -4.46
C ASP A 17 -7.86 -10.72 -3.75
N LYS A 18 -7.93 -10.76 -2.41
CA LYS A 18 -8.47 -9.65 -1.60
C LYS A 18 -7.57 -8.43 -1.65
N LEU A 19 -6.25 -8.63 -1.57
CA LEU A 19 -5.27 -7.55 -1.69
C LEU A 19 -5.35 -6.86 -3.05
N LEU A 20 -5.53 -7.61 -4.14
CA LEU A 20 -5.67 -7.05 -5.48
C LEU A 20 -6.93 -6.19 -5.64
N VAL A 21 -8.04 -6.60 -5.04
CA VAL A 21 -9.28 -5.79 -5.02
C VAL A 21 -9.05 -4.47 -4.30
N LEU A 22 -8.51 -4.51 -3.07
CA LEU A 22 -8.22 -3.32 -2.27
C LEU A 22 -7.17 -2.42 -2.93
N PHE A 23 -6.17 -3.03 -3.57
CA PHE A 23 -5.13 -2.29 -4.27
C PHE A 23 -5.70 -1.53 -5.46
N LYS A 24 -6.57 -2.16 -6.28
CA LYS A 24 -7.25 -1.49 -7.39
C LYS A 24 -8.10 -0.32 -6.91
N GLU A 25 -8.87 -0.49 -5.84
CA GLU A 25 -9.64 0.59 -5.23
C GLU A 25 -8.73 1.76 -4.82
N ARG A 26 -7.62 1.45 -4.15
CA ARG A 26 -6.64 2.45 -3.73
C ARG A 26 -6.00 3.18 -4.92
N LEU A 27 -5.77 2.51 -6.06
CA LEU A 27 -5.29 3.15 -7.29
C LEU A 27 -6.32 4.16 -7.84
N GLU A 28 -7.60 3.80 -7.87
CA GLU A 28 -8.66 4.73 -8.32
C GLU A 28 -8.77 5.96 -7.42
N VAL A 29 -8.67 5.79 -6.10
CA VAL A 29 -8.60 6.91 -5.16
C VAL A 29 -7.34 7.75 -5.39
N SER A 30 -6.20 7.10 -5.62
CA SER A 30 -4.93 7.79 -5.90
C SER A 30 -5.01 8.66 -7.16
N LYS A 31 -5.65 8.19 -8.24
CA LYS A 31 -5.89 9.00 -9.45
C LYS A 31 -6.68 10.27 -9.13
N LYS A 32 -7.78 10.13 -8.36
CA LYS A 32 -8.61 11.27 -7.95
C LYS A 32 -7.82 12.28 -7.11
N ILE A 33 -6.96 11.80 -6.20
CA ILE A 33 -6.05 12.64 -5.42
C ILE A 33 -5.09 13.40 -6.34
N GLY A 34 -4.51 12.73 -7.34
CA GLY A 34 -3.61 13.35 -8.33
C GLY A 34 -4.28 14.51 -9.08
N LEU A 35 -5.51 14.30 -9.56
CA LEU A 35 -6.31 15.33 -10.23
C LEU A 35 -6.59 16.54 -9.32
N LEU A 36 -6.94 16.30 -8.06
CA LEU A 36 -7.16 17.36 -7.07
C LEU A 36 -5.88 18.13 -6.77
N LYS A 37 -4.77 17.42 -6.52
CA LYS A 37 -3.47 18.06 -6.27
C LYS A 37 -3.04 18.93 -7.45
N LYS A 38 -3.20 18.43 -8.69
CA LYS A 38 -2.94 19.19 -9.91
C LYS A 38 -3.81 20.44 -10.02
N LYS A 39 -5.13 20.32 -9.78
CA LYS A 39 -6.07 21.44 -9.80
C LYS A 39 -5.69 22.55 -8.81
N HIS A 40 -5.14 22.18 -7.66
CA HIS A 40 -4.80 23.10 -6.58
C HIS A 40 -3.30 23.44 -6.50
N ASN A 41 -2.48 23.05 -7.49
CA ASN A 41 -1.02 23.23 -7.49
C ASN A 41 -0.31 22.65 -6.24
N ILE A 42 -0.83 21.56 -5.69
CA ILE A 42 -0.24 20.84 -4.56
C ILE A 42 0.77 19.81 -5.10
N LYS A 43 1.91 19.66 -4.43
CA LYS A 43 2.93 18.66 -4.80
C LYS A 43 2.41 17.23 -4.60
N ILE A 44 2.80 16.33 -5.51
CA ILE A 44 2.47 14.90 -5.40
C ILE A 44 3.15 14.26 -4.18
N PHE A 45 4.45 14.48 -4.03
CA PHE A 45 5.20 13.99 -2.88
C PHE A 45 4.90 14.80 -1.62
N ASP A 46 4.48 14.10 -0.57
CA ASP A 46 4.16 14.64 0.74
C ASP A 46 4.79 13.74 1.82
N PRO A 47 6.05 14.03 2.22
CA PRO A 47 6.78 13.16 3.14
C PRO A 47 6.15 13.10 4.52
N GLN A 48 5.50 14.17 4.97
CA GLN A 48 4.80 14.19 6.25
C GLN A 48 3.63 13.21 6.21
N ARG A 49 2.81 13.27 5.15
CA ARG A 49 1.67 12.35 5.01
C ARG A 49 2.11 10.88 4.92
N GLU A 50 3.22 10.61 4.23
CA GLU A 50 3.76 9.25 4.13
C GLU A 50 4.24 8.73 5.49
N GLN A 51 4.90 9.58 6.28
CA GLN A 51 5.34 9.21 7.63
C GLN A 51 4.16 8.97 8.58
N GLU A 52 3.11 9.79 8.52
CA GLU A 52 1.89 9.59 9.31
C GLU A 52 1.23 8.22 9.05
N ILE A 53 1.21 7.77 7.79
CA ILE A 53 0.67 6.46 7.42
C ILE A 53 1.54 5.35 8.03
N ILE A 54 2.86 5.46 7.91
CA ILE A 54 3.80 4.49 8.48
C ILE A 54 3.65 4.40 10.00
N ASP A 55 3.64 5.54 10.69
CA ASP A 55 3.54 5.59 12.14
C ASP A 55 2.20 5.00 12.61
N SER A 56 1.10 5.37 11.96
CA SER A 56 -0.23 4.84 12.27
C SER A 56 -0.32 3.32 12.10
N CYS A 57 0.32 2.76 11.07
CA CYS A 57 0.29 1.32 10.78
C CYS A 57 1.28 0.51 11.62
N THR A 58 2.31 1.16 12.19
CA THR A 58 3.40 0.48 12.90
C THR A 58 3.45 0.78 14.40
N GLN A 59 2.56 1.63 14.92
CA GLN A 59 2.54 2.07 16.32
C GLN A 59 2.62 0.93 17.35
N ASN A 60 1.99 -0.23 17.05
CA ASN A 60 1.93 -1.39 17.94
C ASN A 60 2.66 -2.62 17.36
N VAL A 61 3.48 -2.42 16.32
CA VAL A 61 4.22 -3.49 15.65
C VAL A 61 5.70 -3.37 16.04
N SER A 62 6.34 -4.49 16.35
CA SER A 62 7.75 -4.51 16.75
C SER A 62 8.53 -5.58 15.99
N GLY A 63 9.86 -5.50 16.08
CA GLY A 63 10.76 -6.43 15.40
C GLY A 63 10.68 -6.39 13.87
N ASP A 64 10.96 -7.53 13.25
CA ASP A 64 11.06 -7.65 11.78
C ASP A 64 9.74 -7.37 11.07
N GLU A 65 8.60 -7.64 11.72
CA GLU A 65 7.27 -7.36 11.15
C GLU A 65 7.10 -5.87 10.85
N LYS A 66 7.57 -4.99 11.74
CA LYS A 66 7.54 -3.55 11.52
C LYS A 66 8.31 -3.17 10.25
N MET A 67 9.52 -3.71 10.10
CA MET A 67 10.36 -3.46 8.92
C MET A 67 9.66 -3.92 7.63
N TYR A 68 8.98 -5.08 7.65
CA TYR A 68 8.26 -5.57 6.48
C TYR A 68 7.04 -4.71 6.13
N ILE A 69 6.27 -4.26 7.12
CA ILE A 69 5.13 -3.35 6.91
C ILE A 69 5.61 -2.01 6.35
N GLU A 70 6.68 -1.42 6.90
CA GLU A 70 7.23 -0.17 6.39
C GLU A 70 7.64 -0.28 4.93
N LYS A 71 8.35 -1.36 4.56
CA LYS A 71 8.76 -1.61 3.18
C LYS A 71 7.57 -1.74 2.24
N PHE A 72 6.53 -2.48 2.66
CA PHE A 72 5.29 -2.60 1.90
C PHE A 72 4.62 -1.24 1.68
N LEU A 73 4.46 -0.44 2.74
CA LEU A 73 3.81 0.86 2.67
C LEU A 73 4.57 1.84 1.77
N ARG A 74 5.91 1.87 1.84
CA ARG A 74 6.73 2.74 0.98
C ARG A 74 6.54 2.39 -0.50
N ASN A 75 6.66 1.12 -0.86
CA ASN A 75 6.43 0.66 -2.23
C ASN A 75 5.00 1.01 -2.71
N LEU A 76 4.01 0.79 -1.85
CA LEU A 76 2.62 1.10 -2.14
C LEU A 76 2.41 2.61 -2.38
N MET A 77 3.06 3.47 -1.58
CA MET A 77 3.01 4.92 -1.74
C MET A 77 3.78 5.39 -2.98
N ASP A 78 4.89 4.77 -3.34
CA ASP A 78 5.63 5.07 -4.58
C ASP A 78 4.78 4.82 -5.82
N ILE A 79 4.12 3.66 -5.91
CA ILE A 79 3.17 3.37 -7.00
C ILE A 79 2.02 4.38 -7.02
N SER A 80 1.56 4.84 -5.84
CA SER A 80 0.51 5.86 -5.75
C SER A 80 0.95 7.17 -6.40
N LYS A 81 2.19 7.59 -6.15
CA LYS A 81 2.75 8.81 -6.72
C LYS A 81 2.86 8.69 -8.24
N GLU A 82 3.29 7.55 -8.76
CA GLU A 82 3.33 7.29 -10.21
C GLU A 82 1.95 7.36 -10.88
N VAL A 83 0.91 6.92 -10.17
CA VAL A 83 -0.47 6.99 -10.67
C VAL A 83 -1.03 8.41 -10.57
N GLN A 84 -0.63 9.16 -9.55
CA GLN A 84 -1.05 10.55 -9.34
C GLN A 84 -0.44 11.55 -10.33
N THR A 85 0.67 11.20 -10.98
CA THR A 85 1.33 12.03 -12.00
C THR A 85 0.76 11.86 -13.40
N LYS A 86 -0.06 10.83 -13.63
CA LYS A 86 -0.79 10.60 -14.88
C LYS A 86 -2.00 11.53 -14.95
#